data_AF-A0A085YZL2-F1
#
_entry.id   AF-A0A085YZL2-F1
#
_cell.length_a   1.000
_cell.length_b   1.000
_cell.length_c   1.000
_cell.angle_alpha   90.00
_cell.angle_beta   90.00
_cell.angle_gamma   90.00
#
_symmetry.space_group_name_H-M   'P 1'
#
loop_
_entity.id
_entity.type
_entity.pdbx_description
1 polymer ?
#
loop_
_entity_poly.entity_id
_entity_poly.type
_entity_poly.pdbx_seq_one_letter_code
_entity_poly.pdbx_strand_id
1 'polypeptide(L)'
;MKIYVSITPPSESPEPVNYNIMTYIIPKENRIKELLNFGLPKIFIENIGNLEELKYRVEDVDNAYFYLPTILDYEILNGKRIVPIFSCGESFMVLILDNETEKIIYFELENDQVYKDYGRNIDLMLMDIMINYFDDHIDDEIVLGKYISIGERIGFEKSKELFQLRNLSIDDYNSKAENIENWRIEIAKELKIL
;
A
#
# COMPACT_ATOMS: atom_id res chain seq x y z
N MET A 1 -4.61 56.53 50.41
CA MET A 1 -5.45 55.69 49.51
C MET A 1 -4.59 55.36 48.29
N LYS A 2 -4.10 54.12 48.17
CA LYS A 2 -3.25 53.69 47.03
C LYS A 2 -4.15 52.98 46.01
N ILE A 3 -4.19 53.49 44.78
CA ILE A 3 -4.90 52.86 43.67
C ILE A 3 -3.92 51.89 43.00
N TYR A 4 -4.25 50.60 43.00
CA TYR A 4 -3.56 49.59 42.19
C TYR A 4 -4.30 49.46 40.86
N VAL A 5 -3.60 49.69 39.75
CA VAL A 5 -4.08 49.39 38.40
C VAL A 5 -3.46 48.05 38.01
N SER A 6 -4.29 47.01 37.86
CA SER A 6 -3.84 45.73 37.30
C SER A 6 -3.77 45.85 35.79
N ILE A 7 -2.59 45.65 35.23
CA ILE A 7 -2.41 45.49 33.78
C ILE A 7 -2.38 43.99 33.53
N THR A 8 -3.47 43.44 33.02
CA THR A 8 -3.50 42.07 32.49
C THR A 8 -2.79 42.07 31.13
N PRO A 9 -1.76 41.24 30.91
CA PRO A 9 -1.22 41.07 29.57
C PRO A 9 -2.24 40.35 28.67
N PRO A 10 -2.31 40.67 27.38
CA PRO A 10 -3.17 39.94 26.45
C PRO A 10 -2.68 38.50 26.36
N SER A 11 -3.58 37.55 26.65
CA SER A 11 -3.36 36.13 26.40
C SER A 11 -3.63 35.85 24.92
N GLU A 12 -2.65 36.12 24.07
CA GLU A 12 -2.66 35.54 22.74
C GLU A 12 -2.03 34.14 22.84
N SER A 13 -2.89 33.14 22.99
CA SER A 13 -2.52 31.78 22.62
C SER A 13 -2.19 31.79 21.12
N PRO A 14 -0.99 31.37 20.69
CA PRO A 14 -0.70 31.30 19.26
C PRO A 14 -1.71 30.36 18.62
N GLU A 15 -2.48 30.87 17.64
CA GLU A 15 -3.31 30.02 16.79
C GLU A 15 -2.42 28.92 16.18
N PRO A 16 -2.91 27.67 16.09
CA PRO A 16 -2.15 26.61 15.47
C PRO A 16 -1.84 27.01 14.02
N VAL A 17 -0.55 27.14 13.71
CA VAL A 17 -0.08 27.35 12.35
C VAL A 17 -0.51 26.12 11.55
N ASN A 18 -1.57 26.28 10.77
CA ASN A 18 -2.01 25.26 9.83
C ASN A 18 -1.00 25.25 8.68
N TYR A 19 0.05 24.45 8.82
CA TYR A 19 0.95 24.14 7.71
C TYR A 19 0.12 23.39 6.68
N ASN A 20 -0.41 24.10 5.68
CA ASN A 20 -0.88 23.48 4.45
C ASN A 20 0.28 22.64 3.93
N ILE A 21 0.21 21.32 4.13
CA ILE A 21 1.18 20.40 3.55
C ILE A 21 0.99 20.54 2.05
N MET A 22 2.04 20.96 1.34
CA MET A 22 1.98 20.93 -0.11
C MET A 22 1.99 19.48 -0.58
N THR A 23 1.17 19.14 -1.57
CA THR A 23 1.25 17.84 -2.23
C THR A 23 2.60 17.69 -2.92
N TYR A 24 3.35 16.63 -2.61
CA TYR A 24 4.58 16.34 -3.35
C TYR A 24 4.96 14.86 -3.30
N ILE A 25 5.71 14.44 -4.31
CA ILE A 25 6.27 13.09 -4.39
C ILE A 25 7.65 13.11 -3.73
N ILE A 26 7.88 12.18 -2.80
CA ILE A 26 9.17 12.00 -2.15
C ILE A 26 10.22 11.62 -3.20
N PRO A 27 11.36 12.34 -3.28
CA PRO A 27 12.40 12.06 -4.26
C PRO A 27 12.94 10.62 -4.19
N LYS A 28 13.37 10.08 -5.35
CA LYS A 28 13.83 8.69 -5.48
C LYS A 28 14.91 8.32 -4.46
N GLU A 29 15.84 9.24 -4.19
CA GLU A 29 16.94 9.07 -3.24
C GLU A 29 16.48 8.90 -1.78
N ASN A 30 15.30 9.40 -1.42
CA ASN A 30 14.74 9.29 -0.07
C ASN A 30 13.70 8.17 0.05
N ARG A 31 13.18 7.65 -1.08
CA ARG A 31 12.12 6.64 -1.11
C ARG A 31 12.40 5.43 -0.24
N ILE A 32 13.56 4.80 -0.40
CA ILE A 32 13.90 3.56 0.32
C ILE A 32 13.86 3.80 1.84
N LYS A 33 14.37 4.95 2.29
CA LYS A 33 14.34 5.32 3.71
C LYS A 33 12.91 5.45 4.23
N GLU A 34 12.03 6.13 3.50
CA GLU A 34 10.63 6.30 3.92
C GLU A 34 9.87 4.96 3.97
N LEU A 35 10.06 4.10 2.97
CA LEU A 35 9.42 2.76 2.95
C LEU A 35 9.91 1.87 4.11
N LEU A 36 11.21 1.90 4.40
CA LEU A 36 11.78 1.17 5.55
C LEU A 36 11.27 1.74 6.88
N ASN A 37 11.19 3.06 7.02
CA ASN A 37 10.65 3.71 8.22
C ASN A 37 9.19 3.36 8.48
N PHE A 38 8.39 3.21 7.42
CA PHE A 38 6.99 2.77 7.53
C PHE A 38 6.87 1.30 7.97
N GLY A 39 7.86 0.48 7.62
CA GLY A 39 7.96 -0.92 8.02
C GLY A 39 7.89 -1.94 6.88
N LEU A 40 7.99 -1.50 5.60
CA LEU A 40 8.01 -2.47 4.49
C LEU A 40 9.23 -3.40 4.62
N PRO A 41 9.06 -4.72 4.36
CA PRO A 41 10.17 -5.67 4.39
C PRO A 41 11.28 -5.21 3.46
N LYS A 42 12.51 -5.16 3.97
CA LYS A 42 13.69 -4.81 3.17
C LYS A 42 13.80 -5.69 1.92
N ILE A 43 13.56 -6.99 2.08
CA ILE A 43 13.60 -7.96 0.98
C ILE A 43 12.58 -7.63 -0.11
N PHE A 44 11.40 -7.12 0.24
CA PHE A 44 10.42 -6.68 -0.73
C PHE A 44 10.94 -5.48 -1.52
N ILE A 45 11.43 -4.45 -0.82
CA ILE A 45 11.94 -3.21 -1.45
C ILE A 45 13.07 -3.51 -2.45
N GLU A 46 13.97 -4.45 -2.09
CA GLU A 46 15.09 -4.86 -2.95
C GLU A 46 14.64 -5.65 -4.20
N ASN A 47 13.46 -6.27 -4.15
CA ASN A 47 12.92 -7.10 -5.24
C ASN A 47 11.84 -6.41 -6.10
N ILE A 48 11.32 -5.24 -5.72
CA ILE A 48 10.34 -4.48 -6.54
C ILE A 48 10.88 -4.29 -7.97
N GLY A 49 10.07 -4.67 -8.98
CA GLY A 49 10.44 -4.59 -10.40
C GLY A 49 11.47 -5.63 -10.87
N ASN A 50 12.00 -6.48 -9.97
CA ASN A 50 13.08 -7.43 -10.26
C ASN A 50 12.63 -8.91 -10.10
N LEU A 51 11.34 -9.16 -9.96
CA LEU A 51 10.74 -10.50 -9.91
C LEU A 51 10.02 -10.77 -11.23
N GLU A 52 10.63 -11.57 -12.11
CA GLU A 52 10.04 -11.95 -13.40
C GLU A 52 8.64 -12.57 -13.24
N GLU A 53 8.46 -13.33 -12.16
CA GLU A 53 7.19 -13.96 -11.82
C GLU A 53 6.06 -12.96 -11.48
N LEU A 54 6.42 -11.73 -11.11
CA LEU A 54 5.49 -10.65 -10.74
C LEU A 54 5.58 -9.44 -11.68
N LYS A 55 6.19 -9.57 -12.86
CA LYS A 55 6.53 -8.43 -13.74
C LYS A 55 5.35 -7.56 -14.19
N TYR A 56 4.12 -8.05 -14.12
CA TYR A 56 2.89 -7.30 -14.45
C TYR A 56 2.04 -6.95 -13.22
N ARG A 57 2.57 -7.21 -12.01
CA ARG A 57 1.88 -7.01 -10.72
C ARG A 57 2.67 -6.09 -9.80
N VAL A 58 4.00 -6.20 -9.84
CA VAL A 58 4.95 -5.40 -9.05
C VAL A 58 6.05 -4.95 -10.00
N GLU A 59 5.75 -3.92 -10.79
CA GLU A 59 6.71 -3.31 -11.70
C GLU A 59 7.71 -2.43 -10.94
N ASP A 60 8.71 -1.94 -11.66
CA ASP A 60 9.60 -0.93 -11.11
C ASP A 60 8.84 0.36 -10.74
N VAL A 61 9.55 1.25 -10.08
CA VAL A 61 8.99 2.51 -9.59
C VAL A 61 9.12 3.66 -10.60
N ASP A 62 9.85 3.47 -11.70
CA ASP A 62 10.17 4.55 -12.62
C ASP A 62 8.91 5.07 -13.31
N ASN A 63 8.00 4.17 -13.68
CA ASN A 63 6.67 4.51 -14.19
C ASN A 63 5.89 5.39 -13.20
N ALA A 64 5.87 5.03 -11.91
CA ALA A 64 5.18 5.83 -10.90
C ALA A 64 5.78 7.24 -10.79
N TYR A 65 7.10 7.38 -10.82
CA TYR A 65 7.75 8.70 -10.81
C TYR A 65 7.52 9.51 -12.07
N PHE A 66 7.28 8.86 -13.21
CA PHE A 66 6.98 9.52 -14.47
C PHE A 66 5.54 10.06 -14.51
N TYR A 67 4.57 9.25 -14.06
CA TYR A 67 3.14 9.57 -14.21
C TYR A 67 2.53 10.31 -13.02
N LEU A 68 2.88 9.99 -11.77
CA LEU A 68 2.30 10.65 -10.60
C LEU A 68 2.40 12.20 -10.62
N PRO A 69 3.47 12.83 -11.15
CA PRO A 69 3.51 14.30 -11.25
C PRO A 69 2.37 14.90 -12.08
N THR A 70 1.76 14.13 -12.99
CA THR A 70 0.69 14.58 -13.88
C THR A 70 -0.68 14.64 -13.22
N ILE A 71 -0.82 14.08 -12.01
CA ILE A 71 -2.10 13.93 -11.29
C ILE A 71 -2.01 14.39 -9.83
N LEU A 72 -1.07 15.28 -9.48
CA LEU A 72 -0.91 15.77 -8.10
C LEU A 72 -2.08 16.65 -7.62
N ASP A 73 -2.97 17.05 -8.53
CA ASP A 73 -4.20 17.79 -8.25
C ASP A 73 -5.37 16.89 -7.84
N TYR A 74 -5.22 15.57 -7.90
CA TYR A 74 -6.22 14.60 -7.45
C TYR A 74 -6.58 14.80 -5.98
N GLU A 75 -7.88 14.71 -5.65
CA GLU A 75 -8.39 14.85 -4.29
C GLU A 75 -7.80 13.81 -3.35
N ILE A 76 -7.60 12.57 -3.81
CA ILE A 76 -7.01 11.49 -3.01
C ILE A 76 -5.53 11.75 -2.63
N LEU A 77 -4.84 12.62 -3.36
CA LEU A 77 -3.44 12.98 -3.17
C LEU A 77 -3.25 14.36 -2.54
N ASN A 78 -4.29 15.19 -2.54
CA ASN A 78 -4.20 16.59 -2.15
C ASN A 78 -3.77 16.74 -0.68
N GLY A 79 -2.76 17.59 -0.46
CA GLY A 79 -2.18 17.86 0.84
C GLY A 79 -1.33 16.73 1.41
N LYS A 80 -0.86 15.80 0.56
CA LYS A 80 -0.14 14.61 1.00
C LYS A 80 1.30 14.54 0.48
N ARG A 81 2.16 13.88 1.26
CA ARG A 81 3.47 13.42 0.77
C ARG A 81 3.31 12.01 0.24
N ILE A 82 3.75 11.79 -1.00
CA ILE A 82 3.51 10.55 -1.73
C ILE A 82 4.84 9.82 -1.85
N VAL A 83 4.92 8.60 -1.33
CA VAL A 83 6.07 7.70 -1.50
C VAL A 83 5.61 6.57 -2.43
N PRO A 84 6.03 6.56 -3.70
CA PRO A 84 5.68 5.47 -4.61
C PRO A 84 6.24 4.13 -4.10
N ILE A 85 5.42 3.08 -4.03
CA ILE A 85 5.88 1.73 -3.67
C ILE A 85 6.20 0.99 -4.95
N PHE A 86 5.23 0.75 -5.82
CA PHE A 86 5.44 0.16 -7.14
C PHE A 86 4.30 0.58 -8.08
N SER A 87 4.46 0.27 -9.37
CA SER A 87 3.41 0.41 -10.36
C SER A 87 2.94 -0.96 -10.88
N CYS A 88 1.77 -0.98 -11.51
CA CYS A 88 1.20 -2.16 -12.15
C CYS A 88 0.36 -1.65 -13.34
N GLY A 89 0.97 -1.58 -14.53
CA GLY A 89 0.40 -0.88 -15.67
C GLY A 89 0.13 0.59 -15.36
N GLU A 90 -1.13 1.00 -15.47
CA GLU A 90 -1.59 2.38 -15.20
C GLU A 90 -2.01 2.59 -13.74
N SER A 91 -1.72 1.63 -12.86
CA SER A 91 -2.08 1.69 -11.45
C SER A 91 -0.88 1.91 -10.55
N PHE A 92 -1.11 2.58 -9.42
CA PHE A 92 -0.07 2.93 -8.46
C PHE A 92 -0.38 2.38 -7.08
N MET A 93 0.60 1.71 -6.48
CA MET A 93 0.63 1.42 -5.06
C MET A 93 1.52 2.47 -4.39
N VAL A 94 0.96 3.29 -3.51
CA VAL A 94 1.71 4.39 -2.87
C VAL A 94 1.50 4.40 -1.37
N LEU A 95 2.51 4.85 -0.65
CA LEU A 95 2.41 5.25 0.75
C LEU A 95 2.12 6.75 0.80
N ILE A 96 1.01 7.11 1.43
CA ILE A 96 0.57 8.48 1.67
C ILE A 96 0.92 8.85 3.10
N LEU A 97 1.59 9.99 3.27
CA LEU A 97 1.96 10.56 4.56
C LEU A 97 1.39 11.97 4.69
N ASP A 98 0.61 12.22 5.73
CA ASP A 98 0.23 13.57 6.17
C ASP A 98 0.46 13.74 7.70
N ASN A 99 -0.06 14.80 8.29
CA ASN A 99 0.14 15.10 9.72
C ASN A 99 -0.63 14.15 10.65
N GLU A 100 -1.62 13.42 10.15
CA GLU A 100 -2.56 12.61 10.94
C GLU A 100 -2.45 11.11 10.60
N THR A 101 -2.10 10.79 9.36
CA THR A 101 -2.19 9.44 8.82
C THR A 101 -0.96 9.08 7.98
N GLU A 102 -0.59 7.81 8.10
CA GLU A 102 0.32 7.14 7.18
C GLU A 102 -0.38 5.86 6.72
N LYS A 103 -0.59 5.72 5.42
CA LYS A 103 -1.32 4.57 4.87
C LYS A 103 -0.90 4.21 3.45
N ILE A 104 -1.07 2.94 3.11
CA ILE A 104 -0.87 2.42 1.76
C ILE A 104 -2.20 2.44 1.02
N ILE A 105 -2.21 3.01 -0.17
CA ILE A 105 -3.38 3.02 -1.06
C ILE A 105 -3.02 2.54 -2.46
N TYR A 106 -4.03 1.99 -3.14
CA TYR A 106 -3.99 1.59 -4.55
C TYR A 106 -5.07 2.34 -5.34
N PHE A 107 -4.68 2.91 -6.48
CA PHE A 107 -5.55 3.66 -7.39
C PHE A 107 -4.98 3.64 -8.83
N GLU A 108 -5.77 4.09 -9.81
CA GLU A 108 -5.40 4.16 -11.23
C GLU A 108 -5.14 5.59 -11.70
N LEU A 109 -4.30 5.73 -12.72
CA LEU A 109 -3.92 7.00 -13.32
C LEU A 109 -5.11 7.82 -13.82
N GLU A 110 -6.13 7.17 -14.37
CA GLU A 110 -7.27 7.85 -15.00
C GLU A 110 -8.41 8.20 -14.04
N ASN A 111 -8.35 7.71 -12.79
CA ASN A 111 -9.46 7.79 -11.84
C ASN A 111 -9.00 8.34 -10.48
N ASP A 112 -9.57 9.48 -10.08
CA ASP A 112 -9.38 10.08 -8.75
C ASP A 112 -10.21 9.34 -7.69
N GLN A 113 -9.88 8.06 -7.49
CA GLN A 113 -10.54 7.18 -6.54
C GLN A 113 -9.55 6.17 -5.96
N VAL A 114 -9.59 6.00 -4.64
CA VAL A 114 -8.92 4.88 -3.98
C VAL A 114 -9.72 3.59 -4.21
N TYR A 115 -9.12 2.64 -4.92
CA TYR A 115 -9.71 1.30 -5.09
C TYR A 115 -9.43 0.37 -3.92
N LYS A 116 -8.26 0.54 -3.28
CA LYS A 116 -7.97 -0.20 -2.05
C LYS A 116 -7.18 0.65 -1.07
N ASP A 117 -7.68 0.70 0.16
CA ASP A 117 -7.00 1.31 1.29
C ASP A 117 -6.52 0.18 2.22
N TYR A 118 -5.21 -0.02 2.30
CA TYR A 118 -4.60 -1.03 3.15
C TYR A 118 -4.30 -0.49 4.55
N GLY A 119 -4.51 0.81 4.80
CA GLY A 119 -4.09 1.46 6.04
C GLY A 119 -2.61 1.24 6.28
N ARG A 120 -2.27 0.78 7.49
CA ARG A 120 -0.90 0.38 7.87
C ARG A 120 -0.61 -1.11 7.67
N ASN A 121 -1.54 -1.87 7.08
CA ASN A 121 -1.47 -3.31 7.03
C ASN A 121 -0.67 -3.80 5.81
N ILE A 122 0.65 -3.90 6.00
CA ILE A 122 1.57 -4.38 4.96
C ILE A 122 1.28 -5.84 4.59
N ASP A 123 0.95 -6.69 5.57
CA ASP A 123 0.63 -8.10 5.31
C ASP A 123 -0.59 -8.24 4.41
N LEU A 124 -1.58 -7.35 4.52
CA LEU A 124 -2.74 -7.34 3.63
C LEU A 124 -2.36 -6.97 2.18
N MET A 125 -1.46 -6.00 2.00
CA MET A 125 -0.93 -5.65 0.68
C MET A 125 -0.14 -6.82 0.07
N LEU A 126 0.74 -7.45 0.85
CA LEU A 126 1.54 -8.60 0.39
C LEU A 126 0.67 -9.84 0.09
N MET A 127 -0.36 -10.07 0.91
CA MET A 127 -1.35 -11.13 0.67
C MET A 127 -2.05 -10.92 -0.68
N ASP A 128 -2.47 -9.69 -0.99
CA ASP A 128 -3.12 -9.39 -2.27
C ASP A 128 -2.20 -9.63 -3.47
N ILE A 129 -0.91 -9.25 -3.37
CA ILE A 129 0.10 -9.55 -4.40
C ILE A 129 0.18 -11.06 -4.63
N MET A 130 0.27 -11.84 -3.55
CA MET A 130 0.37 -13.30 -3.64
C MET A 130 -0.90 -13.95 -4.17
N ILE A 131 -2.07 -13.45 -3.80
CA ILE A 131 -3.35 -13.90 -4.38
C ILE A 131 -3.37 -13.66 -5.88
N ASN A 132 -3.02 -12.45 -6.33
CA ASN A 132 -3.02 -12.13 -7.76
C ASN A 132 -2.02 -13.00 -8.53
N TYR A 133 -0.86 -13.29 -7.94
CA TYR A 133 0.12 -14.21 -8.51
C TYR A 133 -0.39 -15.65 -8.61
N PHE A 134 -1.16 -16.12 -7.62
CA PHE A 134 -1.83 -17.42 -7.70
C PHE A 134 -2.84 -17.44 -8.86
N ASP A 135 -3.65 -16.39 -8.97
CA ASP A 135 -4.73 -16.28 -9.96
C ASP A 135 -4.19 -16.22 -11.39
N ASP A 136 -3.01 -15.63 -11.59
CA ASP A 136 -2.28 -15.64 -12.87
C ASP A 136 -1.87 -17.03 -13.34
N HIS A 137 -1.83 -18.02 -12.43
CA HIS A 137 -1.37 -19.38 -12.71
C HIS A 137 -2.45 -20.43 -12.40
N ILE A 138 -3.71 -20.01 -12.28
CA ILE A 138 -4.79 -20.95 -11.93
C ILE A 138 -5.00 -22.03 -13.00
N ASP A 139 -4.82 -21.67 -14.27
CA ASP A 139 -4.97 -22.58 -15.41
C ASP A 139 -3.72 -23.46 -15.64
N ASP A 140 -2.55 -23.00 -15.22
CA ASP A 140 -1.24 -23.64 -15.47
C ASP A 140 -0.73 -24.49 -14.29
N GLU A 141 -1.51 -24.59 -13.21
CA GLU A 141 -1.19 -25.24 -11.93
C GLU A 141 0.15 -24.78 -11.31
N ILE A 142 0.07 -23.85 -10.36
CA ILE A 142 1.24 -23.40 -9.62
C ILE A 142 1.70 -24.42 -8.55
N VAL A 143 2.96 -24.84 -8.63
CA VAL A 143 3.58 -25.72 -7.63
C VAL A 143 3.85 -24.97 -6.32
N LEU A 144 3.42 -25.55 -5.19
CA LEU A 144 3.58 -25.00 -3.83
C LEU A 144 4.98 -24.44 -3.54
N GLY A 145 6.05 -25.17 -3.90
CA GLY A 145 7.42 -24.72 -3.65
C GLY A 145 7.78 -23.43 -4.38
N LYS A 146 7.31 -23.26 -5.62
CA LYS A 146 7.48 -22.02 -6.39
C LYS A 146 6.70 -20.88 -5.73
N TYR A 147 5.46 -21.14 -5.31
CA TYR A 147 4.64 -20.15 -4.63
C TYR A 147 5.25 -19.64 -3.32
N ILE A 148 5.71 -20.55 -2.46
CA ILE A 148 6.38 -20.20 -1.21
C ILE A 148 7.63 -19.35 -1.48
N SER A 149 8.44 -19.76 -2.46
CA SER A 149 9.67 -19.04 -2.82
C SER A 149 9.40 -17.59 -3.24
N ILE A 150 8.32 -17.32 -3.96
CA ILE A 150 7.92 -15.94 -4.29
C ILE A 150 7.49 -15.18 -3.03
N GLY A 151 6.68 -15.80 -2.17
CA GLY A 151 6.31 -15.24 -0.87
C GLY A 151 7.52 -14.82 -0.03
N GLU A 152 8.53 -15.67 0.08
CA GLU A 152 9.78 -15.37 0.79
C GLU A 152 10.53 -14.18 0.17
N ARG A 153 10.61 -14.11 -1.16
CA ARG A 153 11.29 -13.01 -1.90
C ARG A 153 10.57 -11.66 -1.75
N ILE A 154 9.29 -11.65 -1.39
CA ILE A 154 8.56 -10.43 -1.05
C ILE A 154 8.35 -10.24 0.47
N GLY A 155 8.90 -11.13 1.30
CA GLY A 155 8.77 -11.04 2.75
C GLY A 155 7.39 -11.42 3.30
N PHE A 156 6.59 -12.19 2.56
CA PHE A 156 5.29 -12.69 2.99
C PHE A 156 5.43 -14.10 3.62
N GLU A 157 5.50 -14.14 4.95
CA GLU A 157 5.77 -15.37 5.71
C GLU A 157 4.62 -16.40 5.68
N LYS A 158 3.40 -15.95 5.35
CA LYS A 158 2.17 -16.78 5.36
C LYS A 158 1.85 -17.42 4.01
N SER A 159 2.83 -17.51 3.13
CA SER A 159 2.65 -17.98 1.75
C SER A 159 2.17 -19.43 1.68
N LYS A 160 2.63 -20.31 2.58
CA LYS A 160 2.21 -21.70 2.63
C LYS A 160 0.74 -21.84 3.04
N GLU A 161 0.34 -21.16 4.10
CA GLU A 161 -1.04 -21.15 4.59
C GLU A 161 -1.97 -20.55 3.53
N LEU A 162 -1.57 -19.42 2.93
CA LEU A 162 -2.34 -18.80 1.85
C LEU A 162 -2.53 -19.75 0.66
N PHE A 163 -1.48 -20.47 0.25
CA PHE A 163 -1.60 -21.46 -0.83
C PHE A 163 -2.66 -22.51 -0.52
N GLN A 164 -2.69 -23.04 0.71
CA GLN A 164 -3.67 -24.04 1.13
C GLN A 164 -5.10 -23.51 1.08
N LEU A 165 -5.30 -22.23 1.39
CA LEU A 165 -6.61 -21.57 1.33
C LEU A 165 -7.09 -21.27 -0.09
N ARG A 166 -6.16 -21.09 -1.03
CA ARG A 166 -6.44 -20.79 -2.44
C ARG A 166 -6.52 -22.04 -3.32
N ASN A 167 -5.75 -23.07 -2.99
CA ASN A 167 -5.65 -24.31 -3.75
C ASN A 167 -6.83 -25.24 -3.44
N LEU A 168 -8.01 -24.83 -3.90
CA LEU A 168 -9.28 -25.52 -3.74
C LEU A 168 -9.61 -26.37 -4.98
N SER A 169 -10.64 -27.22 -4.86
CA SER A 169 -11.23 -27.85 -6.05
C SER A 169 -11.85 -26.78 -6.96
N ILE A 170 -12.01 -27.08 -8.25
CA ILE A 170 -12.63 -26.15 -9.21
C ILE A 170 -14.04 -25.73 -8.74
N ASP A 171 -14.83 -26.67 -8.23
CA ASP A 171 -16.19 -26.39 -7.74
C ASP A 171 -16.18 -25.46 -6.53
N ASP A 172 -15.30 -25.72 -5.55
CA ASP A 172 -15.16 -24.88 -4.36
C ASP A 172 -14.61 -23.49 -4.71
N TYR A 173 -13.63 -23.43 -5.62
CA TYR A 173 -13.05 -22.18 -6.11
C TYR A 173 -14.13 -21.33 -6.79
N ASN A 174 -14.90 -21.91 -7.72
CA ASN A 174 -15.96 -21.21 -8.42
C ASN A 174 -17.03 -20.68 -7.46
N SER A 175 -17.43 -21.50 -6.48
CA SER A 175 -18.38 -21.07 -5.44
C SER A 175 -17.84 -19.91 -4.60
N LYS A 176 -16.57 -19.93 -4.22
CA LYS A 176 -15.95 -18.83 -3.47
C LYS A 176 -15.75 -17.58 -4.34
N ALA A 177 -15.44 -17.74 -5.61
CA ALA A 177 -15.20 -16.65 -6.57
C ALA A 177 -16.46 -15.81 -6.85
N GLU A 178 -17.67 -16.36 -6.64
CA GLU A 178 -18.93 -15.60 -6.71
C GLU A 178 -18.94 -14.36 -5.78
N ASN A 179 -18.18 -14.40 -4.68
CA ASN A 179 -17.98 -13.27 -3.79
C ASN A 179 -16.50 -13.15 -3.39
N ILE A 180 -15.67 -12.80 -4.37
CA ILE A 180 -14.22 -12.69 -4.23
C ILE A 180 -13.78 -11.78 -3.08
N GLU A 181 -14.47 -10.66 -2.85
CA GLU A 181 -14.13 -9.71 -1.78
C GLU A 181 -14.38 -10.30 -0.40
N ASN A 182 -15.53 -10.97 -0.18
CA ASN A 182 -15.77 -11.65 1.08
C ASN A 182 -14.78 -12.80 1.30
N TRP A 183 -14.45 -13.55 0.25
CA TRP A 183 -13.45 -14.62 0.35
C TRP A 183 -12.06 -14.09 0.71
N ARG A 184 -11.63 -12.96 0.13
CA ARG A 184 -10.37 -12.28 0.53
C ARG A 184 -10.37 -11.90 2.01
N ILE A 185 -11.50 -11.40 2.53
CA ILE A 185 -11.64 -11.07 3.96
C ILE A 185 -11.57 -12.33 4.84
N GLU A 186 -12.20 -13.43 4.44
CA GLU A 186 -12.13 -14.72 5.14
C GLU A 186 -10.69 -15.21 5.23
N ILE A 187 -9.97 -15.23 4.10
CA ILE A 187 -8.56 -15.59 4.04
C ILE A 187 -7.73 -14.70 4.98
N ALA A 188 -7.90 -13.38 4.91
CA ALA A 188 -7.14 -12.46 5.77
C ALA A 188 -7.36 -12.75 7.27
N LYS A 189 -8.58 -13.08 7.68
CA LYS A 189 -8.89 -13.47 9.07
C LYS A 189 -8.25 -14.80 9.45
N GLU A 190 -8.31 -15.81 8.58
CA GLU A 190 -7.70 -17.11 8.82
C GLU A 190 -6.17 -17.01 8.94
N LEU A 191 -5.56 -16.13 8.14
CA LEU A 191 -4.15 -15.80 8.19
C LEU A 191 -3.77 -14.89 9.38
N LYS A 192 -4.75 -14.38 10.14
CA LYS A 192 -4.58 -13.42 11.25
C LYS A 192 -3.93 -12.11 10.79
N ILE A 193 -4.31 -11.64 9.62
CA ILE A 193 -3.93 -10.35 9.03
C ILE A 193 -4.96 -9.27 9.39
N LEU A 194 -6.24 -9.66 9.52
CA LEU A 194 -7.37 -8.82 9.95
C LEU A 194 -8.03 -9.36 11.23
#